data_AF-A0A4R6VFL8-F1
#
_entry.id   AF-A0A4R6VFL8-F1
#
_cell.length_a   1.000
_cell.length_b   1.000
_cell.length_c   1.000
_cell.angle_alpha   90.00
_cell.angle_beta   90.00
_cell.angle_gamma   90.00
#
_symmetry.space_group_name_H-M   'P 1'
#
loop_
_entity.id
_entity.type
_entity.pdbx_description
1 polymer ?
#
loop_
_entity_poly.entity_id
_entity_poly.type
_entity_poly.pdbx_seq_one_letter_code
_entity_poly.pdbx_strand_id
1 'polypeptide(L)'
;MDTYRTRSTYQVFDAITVGGLPAVAQQTTVEALTCTVTVGIAVGQAVDVTSTEFGTAPAPPCDTARRVAETVVADLPPLQK
;
A
#
# COMPACT_ATOMS: atom_id res chain seq x y z
N MET A 1 5.75 32.39 -10.49
CA MET A 1 5.49 30.93 -10.40
C MET A 1 6.00 30.47 -9.06
N ASP A 2 5.09 29.96 -8.22
CA ASP A 2 5.34 29.66 -6.81
C ASP A 2 5.98 28.26 -6.70
N THR A 3 7.30 28.22 -6.53
CA THR A 3 8.12 26.99 -6.49
C THR A 3 7.93 26.18 -5.20
N TYR A 4 7.11 26.64 -4.26
CA TYR A 4 6.82 25.93 -3.01
C TYR A 4 5.71 24.88 -3.12
N ARG A 5 4.86 24.91 -4.17
CA ARG A 5 3.78 23.91 -4.34
C ARG A 5 4.24 22.56 -4.90
N THR A 6 5.43 22.48 -5.47
CA THR A 6 5.95 21.26 -6.11
C THR A 6 6.59 20.27 -5.12
N ARG A 7 6.73 20.62 -3.84
CA ARG A 7 7.20 19.70 -2.79
C ARG A 7 6.09 18.83 -2.17
N SER A 8 4.82 19.06 -2.49
CA SER A 8 3.69 18.30 -1.93
C SER A 8 3.31 17.04 -2.72
N THR A 9 4.10 16.64 -3.71
CA THR A 9 3.85 15.49 -4.59
C THR A 9 4.95 14.44 -4.54
N TYR A 10 5.67 14.34 -3.41
CA TYR A 10 6.53 13.18 -3.20
C TYR A 10 5.66 12.02 -2.73
N GLN A 11 5.61 10.96 -3.54
CA GLN A 11 5.00 9.73 -3.09
C GLN A 11 5.72 9.24 -1.84
N VAL A 12 4.96 9.01 -0.78
CA VAL A 12 5.43 8.42 0.46
C VAL A 12 5.50 6.93 0.22
N PHE A 13 6.70 6.37 0.30
CA PHE A 13 6.95 4.94 0.25
C PHE A 13 7.40 4.49 1.62
N ASP A 14 6.65 3.58 2.23
CA ASP A 14 7.00 2.97 3.50
C ASP A 14 7.27 1.48 3.29
N ALA A 15 8.46 1.05 3.73
CA ALA A 15 8.87 -0.34 3.62
C ALA A 15 8.24 -1.11 4.79
N ILE A 16 7.37 -2.06 4.45
CA ILE A 16 6.59 -2.82 5.43
C ILE A 16 6.71 -4.33 5.16
N THR A 17 6.09 -5.11 6.03
CA THR A 17 5.96 -6.56 5.87
C THR A 17 4.50 -6.97 5.94
N VAL A 18 4.05 -7.82 5.01
CA VAL A 18 2.69 -8.35 4.95
C VAL A 18 2.77 -9.87 4.95
N GLY A 19 2.22 -10.53 5.96
CA GLY A 19 2.31 -12.00 6.08
C GLY A 19 3.75 -12.54 6.11
N GLY A 20 4.72 -11.74 6.56
CA GLY A 20 6.16 -12.09 6.53
C GLY A 20 6.85 -11.87 5.18
N LEU A 21 6.13 -11.41 4.15
CA LEU A 21 6.68 -11.06 2.84
C LEU A 21 7.08 -9.58 2.78
N PRO A 22 8.11 -9.23 1.99
CA PRO A 22 8.48 -7.84 1.76
C PRO A 22 7.37 -7.09 1.02
N ALA A 23 7.03 -5.91 1.49
CA ALA A 23 5.99 -5.09 0.89
C ALA A 23 6.33 -3.59 0.98
N VAL A 24 5.67 -2.79 0.14
CA VAL A 24 5.78 -1.34 0.15
C VAL A 24 4.38 -0.75 0.19
N ALA A 25 4.12 0.13 1.16
CA ALA A 25 2.94 0.98 1.17
C ALA A 25 3.26 2.29 0.47
N GLN A 26 2.41 2.70 -0.46
CA GLN A 26 2.56 3.89 -1.26
C GLN A 26 1.34 4.80 -1.11
N GLN A 27 1.58 6.08 -0.84
CA GLN A 27 0.58 7.14 -0.88
C GLN A 27 1.12 8.37 -1.57
N THR A 28 0.23 9.20 -2.13
CA THR A 28 0.61 10.49 -2.70
C THR A 28 0.97 11.52 -1.63
N THR A 29 0.32 11.45 -0.46
CA THR A 29 0.62 12.21 0.77
C THR A 29 0.15 11.40 1.99
N VAL A 30 0.58 11.76 3.21
CA VAL A 30 0.13 11.10 4.47
C VAL A 30 -1.37 11.26 4.70
N GLU A 31 -1.97 12.32 4.16
CA GLU A 31 -3.42 12.61 4.25
C GLU A 31 -4.21 12.09 3.04
N ALA A 32 -3.55 11.35 2.13
CA ALA A 32 -4.21 10.83 0.94
C ALA A 32 -5.27 9.79 1.33
N LEU A 33 -6.43 9.87 0.68
CA LEU A 33 -7.54 8.94 0.85
C LEU A 33 -7.32 7.60 0.15
N THR A 34 -6.24 7.48 -0.62
CA THR A 34 -5.87 6.27 -1.34
C THR A 34 -4.50 5.79 -0.88
N CYS A 35 -4.37 4.48 -0.72
CA CYS A 35 -3.09 3.81 -0.46
C CYS A 35 -3.01 2.55 -1.29
N THR A 36 -1.83 2.28 -1.85
CA THR A 36 -1.51 1.03 -2.54
C THR A 36 -0.45 0.29 -1.73
N VAL A 37 -0.72 -0.97 -1.39
CA VAL A 37 0.26 -1.88 -0.79
C VAL A 37 0.66 -2.90 -1.85
N THR A 38 1.93 -2.91 -2.21
CA THR A 38 2.53 -3.88 -3.13
C THR A 38 3.28 -4.92 -2.32
N VAL A 39 2.88 -6.18 -2.41
CA VAL A 39 3.53 -7.31 -1.72
C VAL A 39 4.29 -8.16 -2.72
N GLY A 40 5.60 -8.34 -2.51
CA GLY A 40 6.39 -9.26 -3.31
C GLY A 40 6.11 -10.71 -2.91
N ILE A 41 5.54 -11.49 -3.82
CA ILE A 41 5.17 -12.89 -3.56
C ILE A 41 6.16 -13.89 -4.17
N ALA A 42 6.80 -13.55 -5.30
CA ALA A 42 7.88 -14.35 -5.90
C ALA A 42 8.73 -13.46 -6.81
N VAL A 43 9.81 -14.01 -7.37
CA VAL A 43 10.66 -13.28 -8.33
C VAL A 43 9.82 -12.86 -9.54
N GLY A 44 9.69 -11.54 -9.74
CA GLY A 44 8.88 -10.98 -10.83
C GLY A 44 7.36 -11.04 -10.62
N GLN A 45 6.88 -11.41 -9.43
CA GLN A 45 5.46 -11.49 -9.11
C GLN A 45 5.14 -10.68 -7.85
N ALA A 46 4.10 -9.86 -7.93
CA ALA A 46 3.61 -9.06 -6.81
C ALA A 46 2.08 -9.05 -6.78
N VAL A 47 1.54 -8.74 -5.60
CA VAL A 47 0.12 -8.46 -5.40
C VAL A 47 -0.01 -6.99 -5.03
N ASP A 48 -0.80 -6.25 -5.80
CA ASP A 48 -1.13 -4.86 -5.53
C ASP A 48 -2.53 -4.77 -4.93
N VAL A 49 -2.61 -4.24 -3.72
CA VAL A 49 -3.89 -3.95 -3.06
C VAL A 49 -4.02 -2.45 -2.92
N THR A 50 -5.02 -1.88 -3.58
CA THR A 50 -5.33 -0.45 -3.48
C THR A 50 -6.62 -0.28 -2.68
N SER A 51 -6.55 0.46 -1.57
CA SER A 51 -7.74 0.93 -0.86
C SER A 51 -7.95 2.41 -1.12
N THR A 52 -9.22 2.80 -1.27
CA THR A 52 -9.64 4.21 -1.26
C THR A 52 -10.80 4.37 -0.29
N GLU A 53 -10.64 5.29 0.66
CA GLU A 53 -11.59 5.51 1.74
C GLU A 53 -12.36 6.80 1.51
N PHE A 54 -13.67 6.78 1.72
CA PHE A 54 -14.55 7.93 1.55
C PHE A 54 -15.42 8.15 2.78
N GLY A 55 -15.85 9.38 3.04
CA GLY A 55 -16.79 9.70 4.11
C GLY A 55 -16.36 10.89 4.98
N THR A 56 -17.11 11.13 6.05
CA THR A 56 -16.86 12.23 7.01
C THR A 56 -15.69 11.95 7.95
N ALA A 57 -15.40 10.68 8.19
CA ALA A 57 -14.24 10.20 8.95
C ALA A 57 -13.71 8.93 8.28
N PRO A 58 -12.99 9.04 7.15
CA PRO A 58 -12.47 7.89 6.42
C PRO A 58 -11.47 7.12 7.30
N ALA A 59 -11.48 5.79 7.18
CA ALA A 59 -10.46 4.97 7.82
C ALA A 59 -9.07 5.27 7.23
N PRO A 60 -7.96 4.96 7.92
CA PRO A 60 -6.63 5.06 7.33
C PRO A 60 -6.48 4.08 6.16
N PRO A 61 -6.33 4.54 4.91
CA PRO A 61 -6.42 3.67 3.74
C PRO A 61 -5.27 2.67 3.65
N CYS A 62 -4.08 3.00 4.18
CA CYS A 62 -2.99 2.03 4.24
C CYS A 62 -3.24 0.89 5.23
N ASP A 63 -3.92 1.16 6.35
CA ASP A 63 -4.29 0.10 7.28
C ASP A 63 -5.31 -0.83 6.65
N THR A 64 -6.31 -0.29 5.93
CA THR A 64 -7.26 -1.09 5.17
C THR A 64 -6.56 -1.92 4.09
N ALA A 65 -5.74 -1.29 3.25
CA ALA A 65 -5.02 -1.96 2.17
C ALA A 65 -4.11 -3.08 2.71
N ARG A 66 -3.41 -2.82 3.82
CA ARG A 66 -2.57 -3.81 4.50
C ARG A 66 -3.37 -5.01 4.98
N ARG A 67 -4.48 -4.80 5.68
CA ARG A 67 -5.32 -5.92 6.18
C ARG A 67 -5.85 -6.78 5.05
N VAL A 68 -6.28 -6.16 3.96
CA VAL A 68 -6.73 -6.89 2.76
C VAL A 68 -5.56 -7.66 2.14
N ALA A 69 -4.38 -7.05 2.04
CA ALA A 69 -3.18 -7.72 1.54
C ALA A 69 -2.77 -8.91 2.42
N GLU A 70 -2.88 -8.79 3.75
CA GLU A 70 -2.63 -9.90 4.70
C GLU A 70 -3.56 -11.08 4.43
N THR A 71 -4.87 -10.82 4.24
CA THR A 71 -5.84 -11.86 3.88
C THR A 71 -5.52 -12.50 2.53
N VAL A 72 -5.27 -11.68 1.50
CA VAL A 72 -4.97 -12.19 0.15
C VAL A 72 -3.73 -13.08 0.17
N VAL A 73 -2.64 -12.63 0.80
CA VAL A 73 -1.39 -13.38 0.89
C VAL A 73 -1.55 -14.68 1.67
N ALA A 74 -2.35 -14.68 2.75
CA ALA A 74 -2.63 -15.88 3.53
C ALA A 74 -3.39 -16.96 2.75
N ASP A 75 -4.24 -16.54 1.79
CA ASP A 75 -5.05 -17.43 0.96
C ASP A 75 -4.34 -17.87 -0.34
N LEU A 76 -3.15 -17.34 -0.63
CA LEU A 76 -2.38 -17.78 -1.79
C LEU A 76 -1.90 -19.23 -1.62
N PRO A 77 -1.87 -20.03 -2.70
CA PRO A 77 -1.23 -21.34 -2.65
C PRO A 77 0.23 -21.18 -2.21
N PRO A 78 0.77 -22.13 -1.45
CA PRO A 78 2.12 -22.02 -0.91
C PRO A 78 3.11 -21.80 -2.07
N LEU A 79 3.95 -20.77 -1.90
CA LEU A 79 4.98 -20.42 -2.86
C LEU A 79 5.86 -21.65 -3.09
N GLN A 80 5.86 -22.18 -4.32
CA GLN A 80 6.78 -23.23 -4.70
C GLN A 80 8.19 -22.64 -4.64
N LYS A 81 8.97 -23.10 -3.67
CA LYS A 81 10.38 -22.71 -3.49
C LYS A 81 11.26 -23.33 -4.56
#